data_AF-J3N365-F1
#
_entry.id   AF-J3N365-F1
#
_cell.length_a   1.000
_cell.length_b   1.000
_cell.length_c   1.000
_cell.angle_alpha   90.00
_cell.angle_beta   90.00
_cell.angle_gamma   90.00
#
_symmetry.space_group_name_H-M   'P 1'
#
loop_
_entity.id
_entity.type
_entity.pdbx_description
1 polymer ?
#
loop_
_entity_poly.entity_id
_entity_poly.type
_entity_poly.pdbx_seq_one_letter_code
_entity_poly.pdbx_strand_id
1 'polypeptide(L)'
;MGGRDHFFTAGLITWDFRRLGDGEGDWGSKLFSLPAIKNMTALVVEASPWHLNDVAIPFPTAFHPASDEAVFVWQDKVRRLDRPWLFSFAGAGRPGSARSIRGELIAQCRASSVCSLMECADGPKNKCGSAASYMKIFQSSTFCLQPQGDSYTRKSAFDSMLAGCIPVFFHPGTAYVQYTWHLPKNHADYSVYISEHDPSSKLDTMKDAFDVTMDAIVGKVTKLRRDIVEGRGEEEKLEIYSWKYPLLREGQKVEDPHEWDPLFAFA
;
A
#
# COMPACT_ATOMS: atom_id res chain seq x y z
N MET A 1 -17.74 -27.11 0.82
CA MET A 1 -18.38 -25.81 1.15
C MET A 1 -18.48 -24.91 -0.08
N GLY A 2 -19.21 -25.33 -1.13
CA GLY A 2 -19.47 -24.50 -2.33
C GLY A 2 -18.23 -23.97 -3.08
N GLY A 3 -17.02 -24.50 -2.81
CA GLY A 3 -15.74 -24.03 -3.33
C GLY A 3 -14.92 -23.18 -2.34
N ARG A 4 -15.53 -22.65 -1.28
CA ARG A 4 -14.90 -21.69 -0.33
C ARG A 4 -13.80 -22.29 0.53
N ASP A 5 -13.84 -23.61 0.70
CA ASP A 5 -12.84 -24.45 1.35
C ASP A 5 -11.63 -24.77 0.46
N HIS A 6 -11.66 -24.37 -0.81
CA HIS A 6 -10.55 -24.52 -1.73
C HIS A 6 -9.79 -23.20 -1.90
N PHE A 7 -8.47 -23.29 -1.81
CA PHE A 7 -7.56 -22.18 -2.01
C PHE A 7 -6.85 -22.30 -3.36
N PHE A 8 -6.66 -21.17 -4.01
CA PHE A 8 -5.85 -21.03 -5.23
C PHE A 8 -4.82 -19.94 -4.99
N THR A 9 -3.57 -20.13 -5.42
CA THR A 9 -2.52 -19.11 -5.31
C THR A 9 -2.03 -18.70 -6.68
N ALA A 10 -1.92 -17.39 -6.92
CA ALA A 10 -1.33 -16.84 -8.13
C ALA A 10 -0.33 -15.73 -7.82
N GLY A 11 0.80 -15.74 -8.52
CA GLY A 11 1.87 -14.75 -8.37
C GLY A 11 1.63 -13.42 -9.11
N LEU A 12 0.39 -13.15 -9.51
CA LEU A 12 -0.03 -12.04 -10.34
C LEU A 12 -1.24 -11.32 -9.71
N ILE A 13 -1.56 -10.14 -10.22
CA ILE A 13 -2.64 -9.32 -9.65
C ILE A 13 -4.01 -9.89 -10.07
N THR A 14 -5.03 -9.66 -9.26
CA THR A 14 -6.41 -10.10 -9.50
C THR A 14 -6.91 -9.80 -10.93
N TRP A 15 -6.51 -8.66 -11.49
CA TRP A 15 -6.92 -8.18 -12.81
C TRP A 15 -6.40 -9.05 -13.96
N ASP A 16 -5.26 -9.73 -13.79
CA ASP A 16 -4.70 -10.65 -14.78
C ASP A 16 -5.58 -11.89 -15.01
N PHE A 17 -6.52 -12.14 -14.11
CA PHE A 17 -7.42 -13.30 -14.12
C PHE A 17 -8.90 -12.95 -14.26
N ARG A 18 -9.22 -11.66 -14.36
CA ARG A 18 -10.58 -11.10 -14.43
C ARG A 18 -10.78 -10.23 -15.67
N ARG A 19 -10.40 -10.75 -16.84
CA ARG A 19 -10.62 -10.09 -18.12
C ARG A 19 -12.11 -9.77 -18.32
N LEU A 20 -12.41 -8.51 -18.62
CA LEU A 20 -13.77 -7.99 -18.74
C LEU A 20 -14.47 -8.42 -20.04
N GLY A 21 -13.72 -8.61 -21.13
CA GLY A 21 -14.27 -8.97 -22.44
C GLY A 21 -13.77 -10.30 -23.03
N ASP A 22 -14.35 -10.63 -24.18
CA ASP A 22 -14.11 -11.87 -24.94
C ASP A 22 -13.18 -11.65 -26.13
N GLY A 23 -12.90 -10.40 -26.48
CA GLY A 23 -12.03 -10.04 -27.59
C GLY A 23 -10.57 -10.40 -27.34
N GLU A 24 -9.84 -10.71 -28.41
CA GLU A 24 -8.41 -11.06 -28.34
C GLU A 24 -7.49 -9.87 -27.96
N GLY A 25 -8.02 -8.64 -27.93
CA GLY A 25 -7.26 -7.44 -27.57
C GLY A 25 -7.24 -7.10 -26.06
N ASP A 26 -8.05 -7.77 -25.25
CA ASP A 26 -8.16 -7.47 -23.82
C ASP A 26 -7.08 -8.21 -23.01
N TRP A 27 -6.45 -7.50 -22.07
CA TRP A 27 -5.41 -8.06 -21.21
C TRP A 27 -5.95 -9.13 -20.22
N GLY A 28 -5.14 -10.15 -19.96
CA GLY A 28 -5.39 -11.16 -18.94
C GLY A 28 -6.24 -12.36 -19.41
N SER A 29 -6.66 -13.16 -18.44
CA SER A 29 -7.47 -14.36 -18.62
C SER A 29 -8.83 -14.24 -17.92
N LYS A 30 -9.68 -15.26 -18.09
CA LYS A 30 -11.00 -15.35 -17.44
C LYS A 30 -11.04 -16.34 -16.28
N LEU A 31 -9.88 -16.77 -15.78
CA LEU A 31 -9.78 -17.86 -14.80
C LEU A 31 -10.68 -17.63 -13.57
N PHE A 32 -10.66 -16.43 -13.00
CA PHE A 32 -11.47 -16.08 -11.83
C PHE A 32 -12.93 -15.79 -12.16
N SER A 33 -13.26 -15.70 -13.45
CA SER A 33 -14.65 -15.59 -13.93
C SER A 33 -15.29 -16.96 -14.19
N LEU A 34 -14.53 -18.05 -14.14
CA LEU A 34 -15.05 -19.41 -14.34
C LEU A 34 -15.94 -19.84 -13.16
N PRO A 35 -17.10 -20.48 -13.42
CA PRO A 35 -18.02 -20.92 -12.36
C PRO A 35 -17.36 -21.78 -11.27
N ALA A 36 -16.41 -22.64 -11.64
CA ALA A 36 -15.70 -23.51 -10.70
C ALA A 36 -14.75 -22.75 -9.76
N ILE A 37 -14.25 -21.58 -10.17
CA ILE A 37 -13.25 -20.80 -9.43
C ILE A 37 -13.87 -19.63 -8.67
N LYS A 38 -15.00 -19.09 -9.15
CA LYS A 38 -15.68 -17.90 -8.59
C LYS A 38 -15.96 -17.96 -7.09
N ASN A 39 -16.09 -19.15 -6.52
CA ASN A 39 -16.34 -19.35 -5.09
C ASN A 39 -15.11 -19.81 -4.29
N MET A 40 -13.96 -20.02 -4.94
CA MET A 40 -12.69 -20.35 -4.26
C MET A 40 -12.06 -19.10 -3.65
N THR A 41 -11.24 -19.29 -2.62
CA THR A 41 -10.41 -18.23 -2.05
C THR A 41 -9.12 -18.11 -2.86
N ALA A 42 -8.89 -16.97 -3.50
CA ALA A 42 -7.71 -16.69 -4.30
C ALA A 42 -6.68 -15.86 -3.50
N LEU A 43 -5.50 -16.42 -3.29
CA LEU A 43 -4.33 -15.73 -2.75
C LEU A 43 -3.57 -15.10 -3.93
N VAL A 44 -3.51 -13.77 -3.98
CA VAL A 44 -2.93 -13.00 -5.10
C VAL A 44 -2.05 -11.88 -4.58
N VAL A 45 -1.18 -11.28 -5.40
CA VAL A 45 -0.31 -10.19 -4.94
C VAL A 45 -1.03 -8.83 -4.84
N GLU A 46 -2.21 -8.72 -5.45
CA GLU A 46 -3.17 -7.61 -5.33
C GLU A 46 -4.59 -8.16 -5.41
N ALA A 47 -5.39 -7.95 -4.36
CA ALA A 47 -6.78 -8.36 -4.27
C ALA A 47 -7.71 -7.30 -4.87
N SER A 48 -8.88 -7.75 -5.35
CA SER A 48 -9.92 -6.86 -5.85
C SER A 48 -10.66 -6.20 -4.68
N PRO A 49 -10.88 -4.87 -4.73
CA PRO A 49 -11.74 -4.21 -3.75
C PRO A 49 -13.23 -4.55 -3.92
N TRP A 50 -13.61 -5.24 -5.01
CA TRP A 50 -15.00 -5.56 -5.35
C TRP A 50 -15.33 -7.06 -5.22
N HIS A 51 -14.33 -7.90 -4.94
CA HIS A 51 -14.52 -9.35 -4.82
C HIS A 51 -13.98 -9.85 -3.49
N LEU A 52 -14.88 -10.38 -2.65
CA LEU A 52 -14.58 -10.81 -1.29
C LEU A 52 -13.81 -12.13 -1.21
N ASN A 53 -13.59 -12.80 -2.35
CA ASN A 53 -12.91 -14.09 -2.42
C ASN A 53 -11.42 -13.96 -2.77
N ASP A 54 -10.90 -12.72 -2.87
CA ASP A 54 -9.47 -12.45 -3.04
C ASP A 54 -8.84 -12.10 -1.69
N VAL A 55 -7.63 -12.57 -1.45
CA VAL A 55 -6.80 -12.19 -0.31
C VAL A 55 -5.42 -11.81 -0.84
N ALA A 56 -4.96 -10.60 -0.48
CA ALA A 56 -3.65 -10.17 -0.92
C ALA A 56 -2.55 -10.77 -0.04
N ILE A 57 -1.58 -11.43 -0.68
CA ILE A 57 -0.35 -11.92 -0.07
C ILE A 57 0.83 -11.05 -0.53
N PRO A 58 1.84 -10.80 0.33
CA PRO A 58 3.02 -10.06 -0.05
C PRO A 58 3.67 -10.60 -1.32
N PHE A 59 4.18 -9.68 -2.16
CA PHE A 59 4.99 -10.08 -3.31
C PHE A 59 6.17 -10.94 -2.85
N PRO A 60 6.51 -12.02 -3.59
CA PRO A 60 7.76 -12.73 -3.36
C PRO A 60 8.94 -11.77 -3.42
N THR A 61 9.79 -11.84 -2.40
CA THR A 61 11.01 -11.03 -2.31
C THR A 61 12.24 -11.88 -2.58
N ALA A 62 13.39 -11.25 -2.81
CA ALA A 62 14.65 -11.99 -2.96
C ALA A 62 15.23 -12.44 -1.61
N PHE A 63 14.51 -12.21 -0.51
CA PHE A 63 14.90 -12.61 0.82
C PHE A 63 14.37 -14.01 1.12
N HIS A 64 15.26 -15.00 1.07
CA HIS A 64 14.96 -16.41 1.31
C HIS A 64 15.89 -16.97 2.41
N PRO A 65 15.65 -16.63 3.69
CA PRO A 65 16.44 -17.16 4.80
C PRO A 65 16.24 -18.68 4.90
N ALA A 66 17.33 -19.41 5.17
CA ALA A 66 17.29 -20.87 5.34
C ALA A 66 16.87 -21.31 6.76
N SER A 67 16.89 -20.39 7.73
CA SER A 67 16.51 -20.64 9.12
C SER A 67 16.08 -19.34 9.84
N ASP A 68 15.48 -19.48 11.01
CA ASP A 68 15.08 -18.36 11.87
C ASP A 68 16.30 -17.56 12.35
N GLU A 69 17.42 -18.21 12.62
CA GLU A 69 18.69 -17.54 12.98
C GLU A 69 19.16 -16.61 11.86
N ALA A 70 19.01 -17.02 10.58
CA ALA A 70 19.33 -16.17 9.45
C ALA A 70 18.43 -14.92 9.39
N VAL A 71 17.16 -15.03 9.82
CA VAL A 71 16.26 -13.88 9.97
C VAL A 71 16.75 -12.95 11.06
N PHE A 72 17.10 -13.46 12.24
CA PHE A 72 17.57 -12.62 13.35
C PHE A 72 18.87 -11.89 12.98
N VAL A 73 19.84 -12.59 12.37
CA VAL A 73 21.09 -11.98 11.87
C VAL A 73 20.80 -10.86 10.87
N TRP A 74 19.82 -11.06 9.99
CA TRP A 74 19.41 -10.05 9.02
C TRP A 74 18.78 -8.81 9.69
N GLN A 75 17.84 -9.02 10.61
CA GLN A 75 17.22 -7.92 11.35
C GLN A 75 18.27 -7.09 12.09
N ASP A 76 19.20 -7.76 12.75
CA ASP A 76 20.30 -7.16 13.49
C ASP A 76 21.22 -6.33 12.61
N LYS A 77 21.56 -6.84 11.42
CA LYS A 77 22.29 -6.09 10.40
C LYS A 77 21.52 -4.83 10.01
N VAL A 78 20.25 -4.98 9.65
CA VAL A 78 19.41 -3.90 9.11
C VAL A 78 19.16 -2.77 10.11
N ARG A 79 18.99 -3.11 11.39
CA ARG A 79 18.83 -2.14 12.49
C ARG A 79 20.07 -1.27 12.73
N ARG A 80 21.26 -1.75 12.37
CA ARG A 80 22.55 -1.06 12.60
C ARG A 80 23.09 -0.34 11.37
N LEU A 81 22.34 -0.34 10.27
CA LEU A 81 22.77 0.34 9.05
C LEU A 81 22.78 1.86 9.25
N ASP A 82 23.88 2.48 8.83
CA ASP A 82 23.92 3.92 8.63
C ASP A 82 23.16 4.30 7.35
N ARG A 83 22.31 5.33 7.44
CA ARG A 83 21.35 5.72 6.40
C ARG A 83 21.62 7.16 5.98
N PRO A 84 22.59 7.39 5.08
CA PRO A 84 22.97 8.75 4.67
C PRO A 84 21.87 9.50 3.90
N TRP A 85 20.90 8.78 3.34
CA TRP A 85 19.79 9.39 2.60
C TRP A 85 18.53 9.45 3.45
N LEU A 86 17.84 10.60 3.43
CA LEU A 86 16.55 10.72 4.09
C LEU A 86 15.48 10.00 3.26
N PHE A 87 15.44 10.25 1.96
CA PHE A 87 14.48 9.66 1.04
C PHE A 87 15.17 8.86 -0.06
N SER A 88 14.47 7.86 -0.59
CA SER A 88 14.84 7.28 -1.88
C SER A 88 13.63 6.98 -2.75
N PHE A 89 13.85 7.08 -4.06
CA PHE A 89 12.90 6.59 -5.05
C PHE A 89 13.60 5.68 -6.06
N ALA A 90 13.03 4.50 -6.28
CA ALA A 90 13.46 3.57 -7.31
C ALA A 90 12.29 3.37 -8.28
N GLY A 91 12.39 3.94 -9.48
CA GLY A 91 11.26 3.96 -10.41
C GLY A 91 11.56 4.66 -11.73
N ALA A 92 10.57 4.59 -12.62
CA ALA A 92 10.54 5.33 -13.88
C ALA A 92 9.30 6.22 -13.94
N GLY A 93 9.45 7.38 -14.59
CA GLY A 93 8.30 8.20 -14.99
C GLY A 93 7.42 7.44 -15.98
N ARG A 94 6.14 7.81 -16.06
CA ARG A 94 5.21 7.21 -17.03
C ARG A 94 5.32 7.95 -18.37
N PRO A 95 5.65 7.27 -19.48
CA PRO A 95 5.69 7.89 -20.80
C PRO A 95 4.36 8.58 -21.12
N GLY A 96 4.42 9.82 -21.64
CA GLY A 96 3.22 10.58 -22.03
C GLY A 96 2.39 11.17 -20.89
N SER A 97 2.79 11.02 -19.62
CA SER A 97 2.09 11.61 -18.47
C SER A 97 2.99 12.57 -17.68
N ALA A 98 3.03 13.83 -18.13
CA ALA A 98 3.83 14.89 -17.51
C ALA A 98 3.42 15.22 -16.06
N ARG A 99 2.22 14.80 -15.61
CA ARG A 99 1.67 15.07 -14.27
C ARG A 99 1.47 13.80 -13.44
N SER A 100 2.22 12.74 -13.70
CA SER A 100 2.19 11.55 -12.83
C SER A 100 2.97 11.80 -11.54
N ILE A 101 2.47 11.27 -10.42
CA ILE A 101 3.17 11.32 -9.13
C ILE A 101 4.60 10.79 -9.22
N ARG A 102 4.84 9.75 -10.04
CA ARG A 102 6.18 9.23 -10.31
C ARG A 102 7.11 10.27 -10.92
N GLY A 103 6.60 11.07 -11.86
CA GLY A 103 7.37 12.16 -12.48
C GLY A 103 7.71 13.27 -11.47
N GLU A 104 6.75 13.64 -10.63
CA GLU A 104 6.93 14.64 -9.58
C GLU A 104 7.99 14.18 -8.55
N LEU A 105 7.88 12.96 -8.06
CA LEU A 105 8.85 12.39 -7.11
C LEU A 105 10.27 12.32 -7.72
N ILE A 106 10.40 12.02 -9.01
CA ILE A 106 11.69 12.06 -9.72
C ILE A 106 12.24 13.49 -9.75
N ALA A 107 11.41 14.47 -10.12
CA ALA A 107 11.83 15.87 -10.19
C ALA A 107 12.27 16.40 -8.81
N GLN A 108 11.47 16.16 -7.77
CA GLN A 108 11.78 16.57 -6.40
C GLN A 108 13.03 15.86 -5.87
N CYS A 109 13.19 14.57 -6.15
CA CYS A 109 14.38 13.83 -5.72
C CYS A 109 15.66 14.35 -6.39
N ARG A 110 15.62 14.69 -7.69
CA ARG A 110 16.75 15.31 -8.40
C ARG A 110 17.11 16.69 -7.85
N ALA A 111 16.12 17.43 -7.37
CA ALA A 111 16.32 18.77 -6.79
C ALA A 111 16.78 18.74 -5.32
N SER A 112 16.81 17.57 -4.68
CA SER A 112 17.10 17.42 -3.26
C SER A 112 18.45 16.76 -3.01
N SER A 113 19.26 17.35 -2.14
CA SER A 113 20.55 16.78 -1.71
C SER A 113 20.41 15.62 -0.72
N VAL A 114 19.22 15.36 -0.20
CA VAL A 114 18.94 14.29 0.77
C VAL A 114 18.16 13.12 0.19
N CYS A 115 17.94 13.11 -1.14
CA CYS A 115 17.24 12.06 -1.84
C CYS A 115 18.16 11.22 -2.73
N SER A 116 18.07 9.89 -2.58
CA SER A 116 18.74 8.94 -3.48
C SER A 116 17.80 8.50 -4.60
N LEU A 117 18.20 8.70 -5.85
CA LEU A 117 17.39 8.35 -7.01
C LEU A 117 17.97 7.16 -7.78
N MET A 118 17.17 6.11 -7.96
CA MET A 118 17.45 4.99 -8.86
C MET A 118 16.44 4.97 -10.01
N GLU A 119 16.85 5.49 -11.16
CA GLU A 119 15.98 5.52 -12.34
C GLU A 119 15.95 4.16 -13.02
N CYS A 120 14.74 3.60 -13.13
CA CYS A 120 14.48 2.40 -13.90
C CYS A 120 14.33 2.78 -15.38
N ALA A 121 14.82 1.91 -16.26
CA ALA A 121 14.74 2.09 -17.71
C ALA A 121 14.61 0.73 -18.38
N ASP A 122 14.28 0.71 -19.66
CA ASP A 122 14.33 -0.53 -20.45
C ASP A 122 15.77 -0.84 -20.90
N GLY A 123 16.04 -2.13 -21.09
CA GLY A 123 17.30 -2.60 -21.65
C GLY A 123 18.52 -2.47 -20.71
N PRO A 124 19.75 -2.41 -21.27
CA PRO A 124 21.00 -2.50 -20.50
C PRO A 124 21.23 -1.37 -19.48
N LYS A 125 20.48 -0.26 -19.59
CA LYS A 125 20.56 0.88 -18.67
C LYS A 125 19.67 0.73 -17.44
N ASN A 126 18.89 -0.36 -17.34
CA ASN A 126 18.00 -0.59 -16.22
C ASN A 126 18.77 -0.83 -14.91
N LYS A 127 18.71 0.13 -13.99
CA LYS A 127 19.28 -0.05 -12.65
C LYS A 127 18.40 -0.90 -11.73
N CYS A 128 17.14 -1.10 -12.12
CA CYS A 128 16.10 -1.78 -11.35
C CYS A 128 15.94 -3.26 -11.70
N GLY A 129 16.88 -3.83 -12.47
CA GLY A 129 16.81 -5.23 -12.91
C GLY A 129 17.31 -6.26 -11.88
N SER A 130 17.89 -5.83 -10.75
CA SER A 130 18.45 -6.74 -9.75
C SER A 130 17.95 -6.42 -8.34
N ALA A 131 17.71 -7.47 -7.55
CA ALA A 131 17.36 -7.32 -6.13
C ALA A 131 18.48 -6.59 -5.35
N ALA A 132 19.73 -6.86 -5.68
CA ALA A 132 20.88 -6.21 -5.04
C ALA A 132 20.85 -4.68 -5.20
N SER A 133 20.40 -4.18 -6.35
CA SER A 133 20.24 -2.73 -6.59
C SER A 133 19.23 -2.12 -5.62
N TYR A 134 18.03 -2.69 -5.54
CA TYR A 134 16.98 -2.21 -4.62
C TYR A 134 17.42 -2.28 -3.17
N MET A 135 18.02 -3.40 -2.77
CA MET A 135 18.52 -3.56 -1.40
C MET A 135 19.57 -2.50 -1.06
N LYS A 136 20.50 -2.18 -1.98
CA LYS A 136 21.53 -1.17 -1.75
C LYS A 136 20.96 0.23 -1.50
N ILE A 137 20.02 0.68 -2.32
CA ILE A 137 19.42 2.01 -2.15
C ILE A 137 18.51 2.07 -0.91
N PHE A 138 17.72 1.03 -0.67
CA PHE A 138 16.82 1.02 0.49
C PHE A 138 17.58 0.86 1.81
N GLN A 139 18.67 0.09 1.85
CA GLN A 139 19.51 -0.05 3.05
C GLN A 139 20.24 1.24 3.44
N SER A 140 20.43 2.15 2.49
CA SER A 140 21.10 3.44 2.72
C SER A 140 20.12 4.60 2.91
N SER A 141 18.82 4.33 2.97
CA SER A 141 17.77 5.35 3.03
C SER A 141 16.84 5.14 4.23
N THR A 142 16.36 6.23 4.82
CA THR A 142 15.40 6.15 5.95
C THR A 142 13.98 5.91 5.45
N PHE A 143 13.53 6.67 4.46
CA PHE A 143 12.21 6.59 3.86
C PHE A 143 12.27 6.17 2.39
N CYS A 144 11.41 5.25 1.99
CA CYS A 144 11.36 4.71 0.63
C CYS A 144 10.03 5.03 0.00
N LEU A 145 10.04 5.83 -1.07
CA LEU A 145 8.85 6.33 -1.74
C LEU A 145 8.23 5.21 -2.58
N GLN A 146 6.98 4.84 -2.29
CA GLN A 146 6.23 3.76 -2.93
C GLN A 146 4.93 4.29 -3.58
N PRO A 147 5.03 5.12 -4.63
CA PRO A 147 3.85 5.55 -5.39
C PRO A 147 3.26 4.40 -6.18
N GLN A 148 1.96 4.51 -6.50
CA GLN A 148 1.30 3.58 -7.41
C GLN A 148 1.97 3.53 -8.79
N GLY A 149 1.90 2.36 -9.42
CA GLY A 149 2.45 2.08 -10.74
C GLY A 149 1.36 1.98 -11.78
N ASP A 150 1.35 0.86 -12.49
CA ASP A 150 0.24 0.45 -13.35
C ASP A 150 -0.87 -0.26 -12.53
N SER A 151 -0.51 -0.77 -11.35
CA SER A 151 -1.41 -1.23 -10.30
C SER A 151 -1.13 -0.50 -8.98
N TYR A 152 -1.97 -0.73 -7.97
CA TYR A 152 -1.82 -0.08 -6.66
C TYR A 152 -0.65 -0.65 -5.85
N THR A 153 -0.49 -1.96 -5.89
CA THR A 153 0.50 -2.68 -5.08
C THR A 153 1.85 -2.78 -5.78
N ARG A 154 2.92 -2.96 -5.01
CA ARG A 154 4.28 -2.99 -5.53
C ARG A 154 5.14 -3.94 -4.73
N LYS A 155 5.90 -4.79 -5.43
CA LYS A 155 6.97 -5.61 -4.84
C LYS A 155 7.96 -4.79 -4.00
N SER A 156 8.30 -3.58 -4.45
CA SER A 156 9.24 -2.69 -3.78
C SER A 156 8.79 -2.23 -2.39
N ALA A 157 7.50 -2.28 -2.07
CA ALA A 157 6.98 -1.97 -0.73
C ALA A 157 7.50 -2.94 0.33
N PHE A 158 7.53 -4.24 0.02
CA PHE A 158 8.08 -5.24 0.93
C PHE A 158 9.60 -5.28 0.89
N ASP A 159 10.22 -5.05 -0.27
CA ASP A 159 11.69 -4.92 -0.34
C ASP A 159 12.20 -3.77 0.52
N SER A 160 11.47 -2.64 0.62
CA SER A 160 11.85 -1.54 1.51
C SER A 160 11.72 -1.92 2.99
N MET A 161 10.64 -2.59 3.39
CA MET A 161 10.49 -3.09 4.76
C MET A 161 11.62 -4.07 5.12
N LEU A 162 11.96 -5.00 4.23
CA LEU A 162 13.06 -5.95 4.43
C LEU A 162 14.44 -5.28 4.52
N ALA A 163 14.61 -4.15 3.84
CA ALA A 163 15.81 -3.32 3.92
C ALA A 163 15.82 -2.39 5.15
N GLY A 164 14.77 -2.40 5.97
CA GLY A 164 14.57 -1.49 7.11
C GLY A 164 14.33 -0.04 6.71
N CYS A 165 13.91 0.19 5.47
CA CYS A 165 13.53 1.50 4.96
C CYS A 165 12.02 1.67 5.11
N ILE A 166 11.59 2.73 5.79
CA ILE A 166 10.18 2.98 6.09
C ILE A 166 9.45 3.28 4.78
N PRO A 167 8.50 2.44 4.33
CA PRO A 167 7.74 2.72 3.13
C PRO A 167 6.85 3.96 3.31
N VAL A 168 6.89 4.84 2.31
CA VAL A 168 5.99 5.99 2.18
C VAL A 168 4.98 5.66 1.08
N PHE A 169 3.74 5.44 1.46
CA PHE A 169 2.65 5.12 0.55
C PHE A 169 1.89 6.36 0.12
N PHE A 170 1.45 6.36 -1.14
CA PHE A 170 0.69 7.47 -1.71
C PHE A 170 -0.78 7.16 -1.97
N HIS A 171 -1.16 5.89 -1.84
CA HIS A 171 -2.52 5.42 -1.99
C HIS A 171 -2.79 4.29 -0.97
N PRO A 172 -3.94 4.26 -0.27
CA PRO A 172 -4.25 3.20 0.70
C PRO A 172 -4.32 1.80 0.04
N GLY A 173 -4.66 1.76 -1.25
CA GLY A 173 -4.62 0.57 -2.09
C GLY A 173 -3.24 -0.08 -2.22
N THR A 174 -2.15 0.62 -1.90
CA THR A 174 -0.80 0.05 -1.99
C THR A 174 -0.51 -0.98 -0.91
N ALA A 175 -1.14 -0.87 0.28
CA ALA A 175 -0.92 -1.82 1.36
C ALA A 175 -2.12 -1.99 2.31
N TYR A 176 -2.73 -0.89 2.74
CA TYR A 176 -3.66 -0.83 3.88
C TYR A 176 -4.93 -1.66 3.70
N VAL A 177 -5.49 -1.66 2.50
CA VAL A 177 -6.68 -2.46 2.17
C VAL A 177 -6.34 -3.81 1.54
N GLN A 178 -5.06 -4.10 1.35
CA GLN A 178 -4.57 -5.29 0.64
C GLN A 178 -4.05 -6.34 1.63
N TYR A 179 -3.03 -5.98 2.41
CA TYR A 179 -2.22 -6.93 3.19
C TYR A 179 -2.65 -7.03 4.66
N THR A 180 -3.96 -6.98 4.91
CA THR A 180 -4.54 -6.96 6.28
C THR A 180 -4.23 -8.21 7.09
N TRP A 181 -3.89 -9.33 6.43
CA TRP A 181 -3.46 -10.57 7.09
C TRP A 181 -1.97 -10.55 7.48
N HIS A 182 -1.17 -9.67 6.89
CA HIS A 182 0.29 -9.70 6.95
C HIS A 182 0.92 -8.46 7.57
N LEU A 183 0.19 -7.35 7.63
CA LEU A 183 0.64 -6.08 8.19
C LEU A 183 -0.19 -5.68 9.42
N PRO A 184 0.40 -4.97 10.39
CA PRO A 184 -0.33 -4.46 11.55
C PRO A 184 -1.52 -3.58 11.16
N LYS A 185 -2.57 -3.58 11.98
CA LYS A 185 -3.74 -2.69 11.79
C LYS A 185 -3.37 -1.21 11.90
N ASN A 186 -2.45 -0.88 12.81
CA ASN A 186 -1.97 0.49 12.94
C ASN A 186 -0.89 0.77 11.89
N HIS A 187 -1.26 1.52 10.86
CA HIS A 187 -0.37 1.79 9.72
C HIS A 187 0.87 2.61 10.09
N ALA A 188 0.79 3.42 11.14
CA ALA A 188 1.90 4.24 11.62
C ALA A 188 3.05 3.40 12.22
N ASP A 189 2.81 2.14 12.58
CA ASP A 189 3.84 1.26 13.13
C ASP A 189 4.86 0.82 12.08
N TYR A 190 4.52 0.92 10.80
CA TYR A 190 5.36 0.38 9.72
C TYR A 190 5.48 1.27 8.48
N SER A 191 4.76 2.39 8.40
CA SER A 191 4.72 3.20 7.19
C SER A 191 4.35 4.66 7.44
N VAL A 192 4.58 5.49 6.43
CA VAL A 192 4.09 6.86 6.34
C VAL A 192 3.11 6.95 5.17
N TYR A 193 2.04 7.72 5.32
CA TYR A 193 1.09 7.98 4.24
C TYR A 193 1.13 9.45 3.82
N ILE A 194 1.25 9.70 2.52
CA ILE A 194 1.16 11.03 1.92
C ILE A 194 0.15 10.96 0.77
N SER A 195 -0.99 11.64 0.87
CA SER A 195 -2.02 11.56 -0.17
C SER A 195 -1.52 12.14 -1.50
N GLU A 196 -1.71 11.42 -2.59
CA GLU A 196 -1.44 11.91 -3.96
C GLU A 196 -2.37 13.04 -4.42
N HIS A 197 -3.48 13.28 -3.70
CA HIS A 197 -4.46 14.31 -3.99
C HIS A 197 -4.33 15.56 -3.11
N ASP A 198 -3.34 15.60 -2.22
CA ASP A 198 -3.13 16.76 -1.36
C ASP A 198 -2.47 17.91 -2.16
N PRO A 199 -3.13 19.07 -2.34
CA PRO A 199 -2.57 20.20 -3.09
C PRO A 199 -1.31 20.81 -2.45
N SER A 200 -1.01 20.51 -1.17
CA SER A 200 0.26 20.85 -0.53
C SER A 200 1.44 20.01 -1.02
N SER A 201 1.19 19.00 -1.86
CA SER A 201 2.22 18.22 -2.56
C SER A 201 3.02 19.05 -3.57
N LYS A 202 2.57 20.27 -3.89
CA LYS A 202 3.40 21.30 -4.51
C LYS A 202 4.17 22.00 -3.40
N LEU A 203 5.44 21.63 -3.26
CA LEU A 203 6.37 22.09 -2.25
C LEU A 203 6.79 23.57 -2.44
N ASP A 204 5.85 24.49 -2.70
CA ASP A 204 6.16 25.88 -3.04
C ASP A 204 6.50 26.76 -1.81
N THR A 205 6.32 26.26 -0.59
CA THR A 205 6.95 26.84 0.62
C THR A 205 6.99 25.76 1.70
N MET A 206 8.19 25.31 2.09
CA MET A 206 8.31 24.25 3.10
C MET A 206 7.87 24.74 4.48
N LYS A 207 6.69 24.27 4.90
CA LYS A 207 6.41 23.93 6.29
C LYS A 207 7.02 22.56 6.56
N ASP A 208 7.72 22.39 7.68
CA ASP A 208 8.36 21.12 7.97
C ASP A 208 7.33 20.04 8.35
N ALA A 209 7.77 18.79 8.48
CA ALA A 209 6.85 17.67 8.78
C ALA A 209 6.12 17.85 10.12
N PHE A 210 6.69 18.60 11.06
CA PHE A 210 6.06 18.93 12.33
C PHE A 210 4.99 19.99 12.14
N ASP A 211 5.28 21.06 11.39
CA ASP A 211 4.34 22.12 11.04
C ASP A 211 3.12 21.59 10.27
N VAL A 212 3.35 20.69 9.30
CA VAL A 212 2.28 20.03 8.54
C VAL A 212 1.38 19.20 9.45
N THR A 213 1.98 18.43 10.37
CA THR A 213 1.23 17.58 11.31
C THR A 213 0.42 18.42 12.29
N MET A 214 1.02 19.49 12.82
CA MET A 214 0.36 20.39 13.78
C MET A 214 -0.76 21.20 13.12
N ASP A 215 -0.57 21.70 11.90
CA ASP A 215 -1.61 22.40 11.16
C ASP A 215 -2.78 21.48 10.81
N ALA A 216 -2.51 20.22 10.46
CA ALA A 216 -3.56 19.22 10.22
C ALA A 216 -4.37 18.92 11.49
N ILE A 217 -3.71 18.78 12.65
CA ILE A 217 -4.36 18.57 13.94
C ILE A 217 -5.19 19.78 14.34
N VAL A 218 -4.64 20.99 14.24
CA VAL A 218 -5.34 22.24 14.56
C VAL A 218 -6.53 22.44 13.63
N GLY A 219 -6.37 22.14 12.34
CA GLY A 219 -7.46 22.16 11.36
C GLY A 219 -8.58 21.19 11.72
N LYS A 220 -8.24 19.96 12.10
CA LYS A 220 -9.20 18.93 12.51
C LYS A 220 -9.94 19.33 13.79
N VAL A 221 -9.23 19.83 14.81
CA VAL A 221 -9.83 20.32 16.07
C VAL A 221 -10.71 21.54 15.83
N THR A 222 -10.31 22.46 14.95
CA THR A 222 -11.09 23.67 14.63
C THR A 222 -12.35 23.33 13.86
N LYS A 223 -12.26 22.41 12.89
CA LYS A 223 -13.42 21.85 12.18
C LYS A 223 -14.36 21.17 13.17
N LEU A 224 -13.84 20.28 14.02
CA LEU A 224 -14.62 19.51 14.98
C LEU A 224 -15.30 20.42 16.03
N ARG A 225 -14.63 21.48 16.50
CA ARG A 225 -15.22 22.49 17.38
C ARG A 225 -16.31 23.31 16.69
N ARG A 226 -16.11 23.70 15.43
CA ARG A 226 -17.10 24.43 14.64
C ARG A 226 -18.34 23.56 14.39
N ASP A 227 -18.12 22.31 14.01
CA ASP A 227 -19.17 21.34 13.69
C ASP A 227 -20.02 21.02 14.93
N ILE A 228 -19.41 20.97 16.14
CA ILE A 228 -20.12 20.90 17.43
C ILE A 228 -20.99 22.14 17.68
N VAL A 229 -20.44 23.34 17.44
CA VAL A 229 -21.16 24.61 17.65
C VAL A 229 -22.32 24.78 16.67
N GLU A 230 -22.15 24.32 15.44
CA GLU A 230 -23.14 24.42 14.37
C GLU A 230 -24.14 23.25 14.36
N GLY A 231 -24.03 22.31 15.31
CA GLY A 231 -24.90 21.13 15.39
C GLY A 231 -24.79 20.19 14.18
N ARG A 232 -23.69 20.28 13.42
CA ARG A 232 -23.43 19.49 12.22
C ARG A 232 -22.53 18.32 12.60
N GLY A 233 -23.10 17.28 13.20
CA GLY A 233 -22.38 16.01 13.35
C GLY A 233 -22.16 15.39 11.97
N GLU A 234 -20.93 15.34 11.48
CA GLU A 234 -20.56 14.32 10.49
C GLU A 234 -20.71 12.96 11.19
N GLU A 235 -21.41 12.00 10.56
CA GLU A 235 -21.34 10.58 10.94
C GLU A 235 -19.89 10.11 10.72
N GLU A 236 -19.06 10.33 11.73
CA GLU A 236 -17.76 9.72 11.83
C GLU A 236 -18.00 8.20 11.88
N LYS A 237 -17.59 7.49 10.83
CA LYS A 237 -17.65 6.04 10.81
C LYS A 237 -16.82 5.52 11.97
N LEU A 238 -17.49 5.18 13.05
CA LEU A 238 -16.91 4.66 14.28
C LEU A 238 -16.00 3.48 13.93
N GLU A 239 -14.69 3.65 14.11
CA GLU A 239 -13.68 2.63 13.79
C GLU A 239 -13.98 1.28 14.46
N ILE A 240 -14.62 1.31 15.64
CA ILE A 240 -15.08 0.11 16.36
C ILE A 240 -16.04 -0.76 15.53
N TYR A 241 -16.76 -0.15 14.58
CA TYR A 241 -17.67 -0.85 13.67
C TYR A 241 -17.15 -0.92 12.23
N SER A 242 -15.87 -0.60 12.01
CA SER A 242 -15.23 -0.65 10.69
C SER A 242 -15.41 -2.00 9.99
N TRP A 243 -15.40 -3.08 10.77
CA TRP A 243 -15.59 -4.45 10.30
C TRP A 243 -17.02 -4.76 9.83
N LYS A 244 -18.04 -4.01 10.27
CA LYS A 244 -19.44 -4.22 9.88
C LYS A 244 -19.80 -3.57 8.55
N TYR A 245 -19.16 -2.46 8.16
CA TYR A 245 -19.51 -1.73 6.92
C TYR A 245 -19.59 -2.59 5.65
N PRO A 246 -18.71 -3.59 5.42
CA PRO A 246 -18.79 -4.47 4.24
C PRO A 246 -19.94 -5.49 4.31
N LEU A 247 -20.54 -5.68 5.48
CA LEU A 247 -21.50 -6.74 5.79
C LEU A 247 -22.94 -6.23 5.93
N LEU A 248 -23.14 -4.91 5.93
CA LEU A 248 -24.46 -4.30 6.01
C LEU A 248 -25.27 -4.58 4.75
N ARG A 249 -26.49 -5.11 4.93
CA ARG A 249 -27.49 -5.18 3.87
C ARG A 249 -28.20 -3.83 3.74
N GLU A 250 -28.87 -3.64 2.61
CA GLU A 250 -29.65 -2.43 2.36
C GLU A 250 -30.68 -2.19 3.48
N GLY A 251 -30.55 -1.05 4.16
CA GLY A 251 -31.39 -0.67 5.31
C GLY A 251 -30.85 -1.07 6.70
N GLN A 252 -29.73 -1.80 6.79
CA GLN A 252 -29.08 -2.11 8.07
C GLN A 252 -28.15 -0.99 8.53
N LYS A 253 -28.15 -0.75 9.84
CA LYS A 253 -27.25 0.18 10.52
C LYS A 253 -26.11 -0.57 11.18
N VAL A 254 -25.02 0.14 11.43
CA VAL A 254 -23.79 -0.46 11.96
C VAL A 254 -23.91 -0.86 13.44
N GLU A 255 -24.90 -0.28 14.13
CA GLU A 255 -25.28 -0.59 15.50
C GLU A 255 -26.20 -1.83 15.60
N ASP A 256 -26.70 -2.35 14.48
CA ASP A 256 -27.57 -3.52 14.48
C ASP A 256 -26.80 -4.79 14.93
N PRO A 257 -27.42 -5.68 15.73
CA PRO A 257 -26.79 -6.92 16.16
C PRO A 257 -26.38 -7.79 14.96
N HIS A 258 -25.13 -8.24 14.95
CA HIS A 258 -24.57 -9.11 13.91
C HIS A 258 -24.09 -10.41 14.53
N GLU A 259 -24.27 -11.54 13.84
CA GLU A 259 -23.95 -12.89 14.37
C GLU A 259 -22.45 -13.06 14.73
N TRP A 260 -21.59 -12.14 14.27
CA TRP A 260 -20.15 -12.12 14.50
C TRP A 260 -19.73 -11.16 15.64
N ASP A 261 -20.66 -10.41 16.23
CA ASP A 261 -20.41 -9.49 17.34
C ASP A 261 -19.61 -10.15 18.50
N PRO A 262 -19.90 -11.39 18.93
CA PRO A 262 -19.14 -12.03 20.01
C PRO A 262 -17.66 -12.31 19.68
N LEU A 263 -17.28 -12.30 18.40
CA LEU A 263 -15.92 -12.56 17.94
C LEU A 263 -15.08 -11.27 17.83
N PHE A 264 -15.74 -10.11 17.81
CA PHE A 264 -15.12 -8.79 17.62
C PHE A 264 -15.46 -7.80 18.73
N ALA A 265 -16.19 -8.24 19.77
CA ALA A 265 -16.36 -7.50 21.01
C ALA A 265 -15.01 -7.44 21.74
N PHE A 266 -14.36 -6.28 21.69
CA PHE A 266 -13.23 -5.99 22.57
C PHE A 266 -13.76 -5.95 24.01
N ALA A 267 -13.13 -6.71 24.91
CA ALA A 267 -13.26 -6.50 26.35
C ALA A 267 -12.64 -5.16 26.76
#